data_AF-A0A3G8Y9C8-F1
#
_entry.id   AF-A0A3G8Y9C8-F1
#
_cell.length_a   1.000
_cell.length_b   1.000
_cell.length_c   1.000
_cell.angle_alpha   90.00
_cell.angle_beta   90.00
_cell.angle_gamma   90.00
#
_symmetry.space_group_name_H-M   'P 1'
#
loop_
_entity.id
_entity.type
_entity.pdbx_description
1 polymer ?
#
loop_
_entity_poly.entity_id
_entity_poly.type
_entity_poly.pdbx_seq_one_letter_code
_entity_poly.pdbx_strand_id
1 'polypeptide(L)'
;MGWGRSVIQPEARSVTLILSPWNYPINLSLTPLIGALAAGDTAILKSSKKAPTTVRALSELSASTFPPSPVSMVESGPDMAEALLELPFNHIFFTGSLAIGRKVLSAATQTPTSTTLKRGGKSPALVGESADLKLAAKRIV
;
A
#
# COMPACT_ATOMS: atom_id res chain seq x y z
N MET A 1 19.59 -14.82 -42.79
CA MET A 1 18.89 -13.79 -41.97
C MET A 1 18.05 -14.50 -40.94
N GLY A 2 18.45 -14.47 -39.67
CA GLY A 2 17.64 -15.02 -38.57
C GLY A 2 16.64 -13.98 -38.10
N TRP A 3 15.40 -14.39 -37.84
CA TRP A 3 14.37 -13.53 -37.26
C TRP A 3 14.73 -13.22 -35.80
N GLY A 4 14.69 -11.94 -35.41
CA GLY A 4 14.90 -11.54 -34.01
C GLY A 4 13.71 -11.94 -33.14
N ARG A 5 13.98 -12.40 -31.91
CA ARG A 5 12.95 -12.72 -30.91
C ARG A 5 12.77 -11.55 -29.95
N SER A 6 11.53 -11.09 -29.77
CA SER A 6 11.16 -10.08 -28.78
C SER A 6 10.45 -10.75 -27.58
N VAL A 7 10.79 -10.32 -26.36
CA VAL A 7 10.21 -10.82 -25.11
C VAL A 7 10.01 -9.66 -24.15
N ILE A 8 8.95 -9.70 -23.34
CA ILE A 8 8.74 -8.81 -22.19
C ILE A 8 9.14 -9.56 -20.94
N GLN A 9 10.10 -9.02 -20.19
CA GLN A 9 10.57 -9.58 -18.93
C GLN A 9 10.23 -8.61 -17.79
N PRO A 10 9.41 -9.01 -16.81
CA PRO A 10 9.20 -8.23 -15.59
C PRO A 10 10.44 -8.28 -14.71
N GLU A 11 10.81 -7.14 -14.14
CA GLU A 11 11.91 -7.01 -13.17
C GLU A 11 11.43 -6.26 -11.93
N ALA A 12 12.08 -6.53 -10.79
CA ALA A 12 11.79 -5.86 -9.53
C ALA A 12 12.05 -4.36 -9.64
N ARG A 13 11.26 -3.55 -8.93
CA ARG A 13 11.52 -2.11 -8.78
C ARG A 13 12.64 -1.83 -7.79
N SER A 14 12.98 -2.78 -6.93
CA SER A 14 13.93 -2.67 -5.81
C SER A 14 13.25 -2.34 -4.48
N VAL A 15 13.19 -1.07 -4.03
CA VAL A 15 12.70 -0.76 -2.67
C VAL A 15 11.29 -0.14 -2.70
N THR A 16 10.33 -0.80 -2.03
CA THR A 16 8.94 -0.35 -1.93
C THR A 16 8.58 0.14 -0.52
N LEU A 17 8.08 1.37 -0.40
CA LEU A 17 7.46 1.88 0.83
C LEU A 17 5.97 1.58 0.85
N ILE A 18 5.47 1.02 1.96
CA ILE A 18 4.06 0.72 2.18
C ILE A 18 3.53 1.55 3.34
N LEU A 19 2.57 2.42 3.06
CA LEU A 19 1.88 3.26 4.03
C LEU A 19 0.42 2.79 4.16
N SER A 20 0.11 2.08 5.24
CA SER A 20 -1.20 1.44 5.44
C SER A 20 -2.10 2.15 6.47
N PRO A 21 -3.44 2.09 6.31
CA PRO A 21 -4.40 2.75 7.18
C PRO A 21 -4.79 1.86 8.37
N TRP A 22 -5.68 2.38 9.20
CA TRP A 22 -6.11 1.76 10.46
C TRP A 22 -7.38 0.92 10.36
N ASN A 23 -8.16 1.02 9.28
CA ASN A 23 -9.49 0.41 9.19
C ASN A 23 -9.45 -1.09 8.88
N TYR A 24 -8.46 -1.54 8.10
CA TYR A 24 -8.18 -2.97 7.88
C TYR A 24 -6.67 -3.21 7.95
N PRO A 25 -6.05 -3.01 9.13
CA PRO A 25 -4.61 -2.83 9.29
C PRO A 25 -3.80 -4.09 8.95
N ILE A 26 -4.40 -5.28 9.03
CA ILE A 26 -3.76 -6.53 8.61
C ILE A 26 -3.76 -6.61 7.08
N ASN A 27 -4.95 -6.68 6.46
CA ASN A 27 -5.10 -6.86 5.01
C ASN A 27 -4.41 -5.74 4.22
N LEU A 28 -4.63 -4.48 4.59
CA LEU A 28 -4.09 -3.32 3.88
C LEU A 28 -2.60 -3.09 4.14
N SER A 29 -1.96 -3.87 5.02
CA SER A 29 -0.50 -3.92 5.17
C SER A 29 0.10 -5.12 4.44
N LEU A 30 -0.46 -6.32 4.65
CA LEU A 30 0.11 -7.57 4.16
C LEU A 30 -0.13 -7.80 2.68
N THR A 31 -1.29 -7.46 2.13
CA THR A 31 -1.58 -7.62 0.69
C THR A 31 -0.59 -6.87 -0.20
N PRO A 32 -0.31 -5.56 0.01
CA PRO A 32 0.72 -4.88 -0.77
C PRO A 32 2.13 -5.41 -0.49
N LEU A 33 2.42 -5.86 0.74
CA LEU A 33 3.72 -6.46 1.08
C LEU A 33 3.98 -7.75 0.31
N ILE A 34 3.00 -8.67 0.29
CA ILE A 34 3.07 -9.90 -0.47
C ILE A 34 3.29 -9.60 -1.96
N GLY A 35 2.60 -8.61 -2.51
CA GLY A 35 2.78 -8.19 -3.89
C GLY A 35 4.19 -7.65 -4.19
N ALA A 36 4.75 -6.83 -3.30
CA ALA A 36 6.12 -6.31 -3.43
C ALA A 36 7.15 -7.44 -3.39
N LEU A 37 7.06 -8.32 -2.37
CA LEU A 37 7.98 -9.45 -2.22
C LEU A 37 7.90 -10.44 -3.40
N ALA A 38 6.68 -10.73 -3.88
CA ALA A 38 6.48 -11.59 -5.05
C ALA A 38 7.06 -10.99 -6.34
N ALA A 39 7.14 -9.66 -6.43
CA ALA A 39 7.80 -8.97 -7.54
C ALA A 39 9.34 -8.93 -7.41
N GLY A 40 9.89 -9.37 -6.27
CA GLY A 40 11.33 -9.34 -5.97
C GLY A 40 11.80 -8.05 -5.30
N ASP A 41 10.88 -7.20 -4.83
CA ASP A 41 11.22 -5.98 -4.10
C ASP A 41 11.58 -6.28 -2.63
N THR A 42 12.39 -5.40 -2.02
CA THR A 42 12.42 -5.24 -0.56
C THR A 42 11.38 -4.22 -0.12
N ALA A 43 10.91 -4.30 1.11
CA ALA A 43 9.82 -3.44 1.56
C ALA A 43 10.04 -2.82 2.94
N ILE A 44 9.67 -1.55 3.05
CA ILE A 44 9.51 -0.86 4.33
C ILE A 44 8.02 -0.64 4.57
N LEU A 45 7.51 -1.16 5.69
CA LEU A 45 6.11 -1.04 6.09
C LEU A 45 5.96 -0.04 7.24
N LYS A 46 5.06 0.93 7.07
CA LYS A 46 4.62 1.81 8.15
C LYS A 46 3.10 1.82 8.20
N SER A 47 2.55 1.37 9.32
CA SER A 47 1.10 1.33 9.56
C SER A 47 0.61 2.52 10.40
N SER A 48 -0.71 2.68 10.50
CA SER A 48 -1.33 3.77 11.24
C SER A 48 -1.30 3.53 12.75
N LYS A 49 -0.84 4.53 13.53
CA LYS A 49 -0.83 4.49 15.00
C LYS A 49 -2.21 4.34 15.65
N LYS A 50 -3.29 4.47 14.87
CA LYS A 50 -4.68 4.28 15.32
C LYS A 50 -5.04 2.81 15.57
N ALA A 51 -4.18 1.85 15.20
CA ALA A 51 -4.36 0.43 15.47
C ALA A 51 -3.15 -0.18 16.21
N PRO A 52 -2.77 0.34 17.40
CA PRO A 52 -1.46 0.07 18.03
C PRO A 52 -1.20 -1.41 18.32
N THR A 53 -2.20 -2.15 18.79
CA THR A 53 -2.07 -3.60 19.07
C THR A 53 -1.77 -4.38 17.79
N THR A 54 -2.40 -4.02 16.67
CA THR A 54 -2.14 -4.67 15.38
C THR A 54 -0.77 -4.28 14.83
N VAL A 55 -0.37 -3.01 14.98
CA VAL A 55 0.98 -2.56 14.60
C VAL A 55 2.02 -3.40 15.34
N ARG A 56 1.89 -3.57 16.66
CA ARG A 56 2.80 -4.41 17.45
C ARG A 56 2.84 -5.86 16.95
N ALA A 57 1.67 -6.47 16.74
CA ALA A 57 1.60 -7.85 16.25
C ALA A 57 2.24 -8.02 14.85
N LEU A 58 2.06 -7.05 13.96
CA LEU A 58 2.71 -7.05 12.64
C LEU A 58 4.23 -6.85 12.75
N SER A 59 4.71 -6.03 13.68
CA SER A 59 6.15 -5.87 13.93
C SER A 59 6.77 -7.17 14.43
N GLU A 60 6.13 -7.84 15.40
CA GLU A 60 6.57 -9.14 15.93
C GLU A 60 6.55 -10.23 14.84
N LEU A 61 5.50 -10.26 14.01
CA LEU A 61 5.41 -11.16 12.86
C LEU A 61 6.53 -10.91 11.86
N SER A 62 6.77 -9.64 11.49
CA SER A 62 7.82 -9.27 10.55
C SER A 62 9.19 -9.70 11.05
N ALA A 63 9.50 -9.42 12.33
CA ALA A 63 10.78 -9.75 12.95
C ALA A 63 11.02 -11.25 13.11
N SER A 64 9.96 -12.04 13.33
CA SER A 64 10.05 -13.50 13.44
C SER A 64 10.06 -14.22 12.09
N THR A 65 9.55 -13.59 11.02
CA THR A 65 9.44 -14.19 9.69
C THR A 65 10.63 -13.85 8.79
N PHE A 66 11.13 -12.61 8.86
CA PHE A 66 12.12 -12.10 7.92
C PHE A 66 13.38 -11.61 8.65
N PRO A 67 14.58 -11.78 8.07
CA PRO A 67 15.69 -10.93 8.45
C PRO A 67 15.34 -9.46 8.16
N PRO A 68 15.98 -8.48 8.82
CA PRO A 68 15.61 -7.06 8.68
C PRO A 68 15.75 -6.49 7.26
N SER A 69 16.58 -7.10 6.43
CA SER A 69 16.92 -6.62 5.09
C SER A 69 15.76 -6.70 4.07
N PRO A 70 15.08 -7.84 3.86
CA PRO A 70 13.96 -7.92 2.91
C PRO A 70 12.70 -7.18 3.37
N VAL A 71 12.42 -7.15 4.68
CA VAL A 71 11.24 -6.48 5.23
C VAL A 71 11.60 -5.78 6.53
N SER A 72 11.31 -4.49 6.59
CA SER A 72 11.45 -3.70 7.82
C SER A 72 10.13 -3.02 8.17
N MET A 73 9.72 -3.13 9.43
CA MET A 73 8.56 -2.43 9.96
C MET A 73 9.00 -1.22 10.77
N VAL A 74 8.50 -0.04 10.42
CA VAL A 74 8.85 1.24 11.06
C VAL A 74 7.74 1.65 12.00
N GLU A 75 8.11 1.93 13.25
CA GLU A 75 7.19 2.40 14.28
C GLU A 75 6.61 3.78 13.97
N SER A 76 5.42 4.01 14.50
CA SER A 76 4.64 5.20 14.19
C SER A 76 4.95 6.36 15.14
N GLY A 77 6.00 7.14 14.83
CA GLY A 77 6.21 8.48 15.36
C GLY A 77 5.34 9.54 14.64
N PRO A 78 5.19 10.76 15.22
CA PRO A 78 4.43 11.85 14.60
C PRO A 78 4.95 12.21 13.20
N ASP A 79 6.28 12.22 13.02
CA ASP A 79 6.94 12.72 11.81
C ASP A 79 7.51 11.61 10.92
N MET A 80 7.41 10.34 11.35
CA MET A 80 8.05 9.22 10.65
C MET A 80 7.54 9.02 9.23
N ALA A 81 6.27 9.30 8.96
CA ALA A 81 5.74 9.19 7.60
C ALA A 81 6.35 10.25 6.67
N GLU A 82 6.63 11.45 7.18
CA GLU A 82 7.22 12.54 6.38
C GLU A 82 8.71 12.27 6.16
N ALA A 83 9.44 11.85 7.20
CA ALA A 83 10.84 11.43 7.08
C ALA A 83 11.04 10.27 6.09
N LEU A 84 10.14 9.27 6.09
CA LEU A 84 10.20 8.19 5.10
C LEU A 84 9.98 8.70 3.67
N LEU A 85 9.11 9.69 3.47
CA LEU A 85 8.84 10.23 2.14
C LEU A 85 10.00 11.03 1.55
N GLU A 86 11.01 11.39 2.34
CA GLU A 86 12.26 12.02 1.88
C GLU A 86 13.29 11.00 1.36
N LEU A 87 13.08 9.71 1.61
CA LEU A 87 13.99 8.65 1.17
C LEU A 87 13.73 8.23 -0.29
N PRO A 88 14.76 7.79 -1.03
CA PRO A 88 14.68 7.51 -2.46
C PRO A 88 14.06 6.13 -2.76
N PHE A 89 12.79 5.93 -2.42
CA PHE A 89 12.06 4.70 -2.74
C PHE A 89 11.81 4.55 -4.25
N ASN A 90 11.79 3.33 -4.77
CA ASN A 90 11.44 3.07 -6.17
C ASN A 90 9.92 3.02 -6.39
N HIS A 91 9.19 2.61 -5.35
CA HIS A 91 7.73 2.63 -5.33
C HIS A 91 7.18 3.03 -3.96
N ILE A 92 6.10 3.81 -3.95
CA ILE A 92 5.31 4.08 -2.73
C ILE A 92 3.88 3.57 -2.93
N PHE A 93 3.48 2.59 -2.13
CA PHE A 93 2.13 2.09 -2.02
C PHE A 93 1.44 2.75 -0.83
N PHE A 94 0.50 3.66 -1.09
CA PHE A 94 -0.23 4.38 -0.06
C PHE A 94 -1.72 4.03 -0.08
N THR A 95 -2.25 3.71 1.09
CA THR A 95 -3.70 3.63 1.31
C THR A 95 -4.14 4.60 2.41
N GLY A 96 -5.07 5.50 2.11
CA GLY A 96 -5.54 6.48 3.08
C GLY A 96 -6.39 7.62 2.51
N SER A 97 -6.30 8.80 3.15
CA SER A 97 -7.11 9.96 2.76
C SER A 97 -6.58 10.66 1.51
N LEU A 98 -7.46 11.40 0.84
CA LEU A 98 -7.09 12.23 -0.31
C LEU A 98 -6.02 13.28 0.05
N ALA A 99 -6.15 13.91 1.22
CA ALA A 99 -5.23 14.94 1.68
C ALA A 99 -3.80 14.39 1.85
N ILE A 100 -3.64 13.24 2.52
CA ILE A 100 -2.32 12.62 2.70
C ILE A 100 -1.80 12.03 1.39
N GLY A 101 -2.67 11.46 0.55
CA GLY A 101 -2.27 10.95 -0.76
C GLY A 101 -1.68 12.04 -1.67
N ARG A 102 -2.14 13.29 -1.56
CA ARG A 102 -1.53 14.43 -2.26
C ARG A 102 -0.13 14.75 -1.74
N LYS A 103 0.10 14.67 -0.42
CA LYS A 103 1.44 14.83 0.17
C LYS A 103 2.39 13.74 -0.32
N VAL A 104 1.94 12.48 -0.32
CA VAL A 104 2.73 11.35 -0.84
C VAL A 104 3.11 11.57 -2.30
N LEU A 105 2.16 11.98 -3.13
CA LEU A 105 2.43 12.25 -4.54
C LEU A 105 3.44 13.40 -4.72
N SER A 106 3.31 14.47 -3.95
CA SER A 106 4.22 15.62 -4.01
C SER A 106 5.65 15.29 -3.55
N ALA A 107 5.80 14.37 -2.60
CA ALA A 107 7.12 13.88 -2.19
C ALA A 107 7.72 12.97 -3.28
N ALA A 108 6.90 12.06 -3.83
CA ALA A 108 7.33 11.15 -4.88
C ALA A 108 7.79 11.84 -6.17
N THR A 109 7.38 13.09 -6.44
CA THR A 109 7.85 13.85 -7.61
C THR A 109 9.26 14.41 -7.46
N GLN A 110 9.84 14.39 -6.26
CA GLN A 110 11.22 14.86 -6.03
C GLN A 110 12.27 13.85 -6.51
N THR A 111 11.85 12.61 -6.74
CA THR A 111 12.67 11.46 -7.16
C THR A 111 11.95 10.71 -8.30
N PRO A 112 12.60 9.79 -9.03
CA PRO A 112 11.92 8.96 -10.04
C PRO A 112 11.05 7.85 -9.40
N THR A 113 10.31 8.18 -8.34
CA THR A 113 9.52 7.23 -7.54
C THR A 113 8.14 7.04 -8.15
N SER A 114 7.79 5.79 -8.43
CA SER A 114 6.43 5.44 -8.86
C SER A 114 5.47 5.37 -7.67
N THR A 115 4.17 5.61 -7.86
CA THR A 115 3.19 5.58 -6.76
C THR A 115 1.96 4.75 -7.08
N THR A 116 1.40 4.09 -6.05
CA THR A 116 0.05 3.54 -6.04
C THR A 116 -0.75 4.21 -4.93
N LEU A 117 -1.80 4.95 -5.28
CA LEU A 117 -2.61 5.71 -4.31
C LEU A 117 -4.03 5.14 -4.20
N LYS A 118 -4.29 4.35 -3.15
CA LYS A 118 -5.63 3.84 -2.82
C LYS A 118 -6.32 4.80 -1.85
N ARG A 119 -7.30 5.56 -2.37
CA ARG A 119 -7.95 6.65 -1.64
C ARG A 119 -9.43 6.37 -1.42
N GLY A 120 -9.98 7.01 -0.41
CA GLY A 120 -11.44 7.05 -0.19
C GLY A 120 -12.16 7.97 -1.18
N GLY A 121 -13.49 7.92 -1.12
CA GLY A 121 -14.42 8.73 -1.89
C GLY A 121 -15.85 8.40 -1.48
N LYS A 122 -16.82 8.93 -2.23
CA LYS A 122 -18.22 8.48 -2.13
C LYS A 122 -18.49 7.50 -3.25
N SER A 123 -18.82 6.26 -2.90
CA SER A 123 -19.20 5.21 -3.85
C SER A 123 -20.73 5.13 -3.90
N PRO A 124 -21.40 5.74 -4.90
CA PRO A 124 -22.86 5.75 -4.95
C PRO A 124 -23.41 4.36 -5.29
N ALA A 125 -24.55 4.01 -4.69
CA ALA A 125 -25.37 2.88 -5.11
C ALA A 125 -26.60 3.42 -5.87
N LEU A 126 -26.71 3.08 -7.16
CA LEU A 126 -27.84 3.49 -7.99
C LEU A 126 -28.87 2.36 -8.03
N VAL A 127 -30.11 2.66 -7.66
CA VAL A 127 -31.23 1.71 -7.68
C VAL A 127 -32.18 2.13 -8.80
N GLY A 128 -32.28 1.29 -9.83
CA GLY A 128 -33.16 1.53 -10.99
C GLY A 128 -34.63 1.20 -10.70
N GLU A 129 -35.53 1.69 -11.54
CA GLU A 129 -36.99 1.54 -11.36
C GLU A 129 -37.46 0.07 -11.35
N SER A 130 -36.77 -0.82 -12.07
CA SER A 130 -37.09 -2.25 -12.14
C SER A 130 -36.37 -3.11 -11.09
N ALA A 131 -35.63 -2.50 -10.17
CA ALA A 131 -34.86 -3.24 -9.18
C ALA A 131 -35.75 -3.91 -8.13
N ASP A 132 -35.39 -5.13 -7.73
CA ASP A 132 -35.94 -5.74 -6.51
C ASP A 132 -35.45 -4.95 -5.29
N LEU A 133 -36.36 -4.17 -4.71
CA LEU A 133 -36.05 -3.31 -3.57
C LEU A 133 -35.67 -4.09 -2.31
N LYS A 134 -36.21 -5.30 -2.10
CA LYS A 134 -35.87 -6.13 -0.93
C LYS A 134 -34.43 -6.63 -1.04
N LEU A 135 -34.04 -7.10 -2.23
CA LEU A 135 -32.68 -7.55 -2.48
C LEU A 135 -31.68 -6.39 -2.45
N ALA A 136 -32.03 -5.24 -3.03
CA ALA A 136 -31.20 -4.05 -3.03
C ALA A 136 -30.90 -3.58 -1.59
N ALA A 137 -31.94 -3.46 -0.76
CA ALA A 137 -31.79 -3.08 0.64
C ALA A 137 -30.87 -4.04 1.42
N LYS A 138 -31.06 -5.36 1.25
CA LYS A 138 -30.24 -6.38 1.91
C LYS A 138 -28.75 -6.33 1.54
N ARG A 139 -28.40 -5.84 0.35
CA ARG A 139 -27.00 -5.75 -0.11
C ARG A 139 -26.33 -4.44 0.27
N ILE A 140 -27.10 -3.36 0.44
CA ILE A 140 -26.58 -2.02 0.70
C ILE A 140 -26.41 -1.78 2.21
N VAL A 141 -27.30 -2.32 3.05
CA VAL A 141 -27.32 -2.17 4.51
C VAL A 141 -26.73 -3.40 5.17
#